data_AF-A0A850RJU0-F1
#
_entry.id   AF-A0A850RJU0-F1
#
_cell.length_a   1.000
_cell.length_b   1.000
_cell.length_c   1.000
_cell.angle_alpha   90.00
_cell.angle_beta   90.00
_cell.angle_gamma   90.00
#
_symmetry.space_group_name_H-M   'P 1'
#
loop_
_entity.id
_entity.type
_entity.pdbx_description
1 polymer ?
#
loop_
_entity_poly.entity_id
_entity_poly.type
_entity_poly.pdbx_seq_one_letter_code
_entity_poly.pdbx_strand_id
1 'polypeptide(L)' 'MSTYPESFRWSYALSKQLASAHTLASSYGDLELDDELRLAVERAVRPILERRLKQVEKQEAAR' A
#
# COMPACT_ATOMS: atom_id res chain seq x y z
N MET A 1 18.22 7.15 2.22
CA MET A 1 17.74 5.96 2.95
C MET A 1 16.58 6.41 3.83
N SER A 2 15.44 5.70 3.83
CA SER A 2 14.32 6.04 4.70
C SER A 2 14.73 5.88 6.17
N THR A 3 14.46 6.86 7.01
CA THR A 3 14.81 6.86 8.45
C THR A 3 14.02 5.81 9.25
N TYR A 4 12.97 5.22 8.66
CA TYR A 4 12.06 4.29 9.31
C TYR A 4 12.30 2.82 8.93
N PRO A 5 12.01 1.86 9.83
CA PRO A 5 12.01 0.43 9.53
C PRO A 5 11.16 0.08 8.31
N GLU A 6 11.46 -1.04 7.67
CA GLU A 6 10.73 -1.44 6.47
C GLU A 6 9.29 -1.83 6.81
N SER A 7 9.06 -2.47 7.96
CA SER A 7 7.73 -2.77 8.49
C SER A 7 6.85 -1.51 8.64
N PHE A 8 7.44 -0.40 9.08
CA PHE A 8 6.75 0.89 9.20
C PHE A 8 6.25 1.40 7.84
N ARG A 9 7.03 1.22 6.77
CA ARG A 9 6.63 1.65 5.41
C ARG A 9 5.40 0.88 4.92
N TRP A 10 5.38 -0.44 5.13
CA TRP A 10 4.24 -1.28 4.73
C TRP A 10 2.99 -0.99 5.58
N SER A 11 3.15 -0.82 6.89
CA SER A 11 2.06 -0.45 7.80
C SER A 11 1.45 0.92 7.45
N TYR A 12 2.30 1.91 7.13
CA TYR A 12 1.85 3.23 6.68
C TYR A 12 1.11 3.16 5.34
N ALA A 13 1.62 2.37 4.39
CA ALA A 13 0.96 2.18 3.10
C ALA A 13 -0.46 1.59 3.27
N LEU A 14 -0.60 0.59 4.16
CA LEU A 14 -1.89 -0.03 4.50
C LEU A 14 -2.88 0.92 5.17
N SER A 15 -2.41 1.68 6.15
CA SER A 15 -3.28 2.49 7.02
C SER A 15 -3.61 3.86 6.45
N LYS A 16 -2.74 4.44 5.62
CA LYS A 16 -2.86 5.82 5.14
C LYS A 16 -2.86 5.95 3.62
N GLN A 17 -1.92 5.29 2.92
CA GLN A 17 -1.79 5.51 1.47
C GLN A 17 -2.87 4.80 0.66
N LEU A 18 -3.20 3.55 1.00
CA LEU A 18 -4.23 2.80 0.29
C LEU A 18 -5.60 3.47 0.41
N ALA A 19 -5.95 3.94 1.62
CA ALA A 19 -7.21 4.65 1.86
C ALA A 19 -7.28 6.03 1.20
N SER A 20 -6.13 6.63 0.86
CA SER A 20 -6.06 7.93 0.17
C SER A 20 -5.85 7.78 -1.34
N ALA A 21 -5.86 6.56 -1.90
CA ALA A 21 -5.79 6.36 -3.33
C ALA A 21 -7.08 6.89 -4.00
N HIS A 22 -6.92 7.91 -4.84
CA HIS A 22 -8.01 8.59 -5.53
C HIS A 22 -7.75 8.79 -7.03
N THR A 23 -6.53 8.53 -7.50
CA THR A 23 -6.18 8.62 -8.91
C THR A 23 -5.26 7.49 -9.35
N LEU A 24 -5.31 7.15 -10.64
CA LEU A 24 -4.30 6.38 -11.35
C LEU A 24 -3.49 7.31 -12.24
N ALA A 25 -2.19 7.36 -12.01
CA ALA A 25 -1.30 8.07 -12.91
C ALA A 25 -1.23 7.34 -14.25
N SER A 26 -1.52 8.05 -15.35
CA SER A 26 -1.31 7.57 -16.71
C SER A 26 -0.41 8.51 -17.50
N SER A 27 0.08 8.05 -18.64
CA SER A 27 0.86 8.89 -19.56
C SER A 27 0.07 10.09 -20.13
N TYR A 28 -1.26 10.10 -19.96
CA TYR A 28 -2.16 11.14 -20.45
C TYR A 28 -2.75 11.99 -19.31
N GLY A 29 -2.19 11.87 -18.10
CA GLY A 29 -2.68 12.53 -16.90
C GLY A 29 -3.29 11.55 -15.91
N ASP A 30 -3.87 12.09 -14.84
CA ASP A 30 -4.44 11.30 -13.76
C ASP A 30 -5.88 10.90 -14.10
N LEU A 31 -6.21 9.62 -13.91
CA LEU A 31 -7.59 9.13 -13.95
C LEU A 31 -8.14 9.07 -12.54
N GLU A 32 -9.23 9.77 -12.27
CA GLU A 32 -9.91 9.66 -10.98
C GLU A 32 -10.46 8.26 -10.75
N LEU A 33 -10.33 7.79 -9.51
CA LEU A 33 -10.90 6.54 -9.03
C LEU A 33 -12.32 6.79 -8.55
N ASP A 34 -13.27 6.38 -9.37
CA ASP A 34 -14.65 6.19 -8.91
C ASP A 34 -14.74 5.11 -7.82
N ASP A 35 -15.94 4.94 -7.26
CA ASP A 35 -16.15 4.02 -6.15
C ASP A 35 -15.87 2.55 -6.53
N GLU A 36 -16.18 2.16 -7.76
CA GLU A 36 -15.93 0.80 -8.26
C GLU A 36 -14.43 0.53 -8.36
N LEU A 37 -13.67 1.42 -9.00
CA LEU A 37 -12.22 1.27 -9.16
C LEU A 37 -11.50 1.38 -7.82
N ARG A 38 -11.94 2.27 -6.91
CA ARG A 38 -11.36 2.39 -5.56
C ARG A 38 -11.50 1.07 -4.80
N LEU A 39 -12.68 0.46 -4.82
CA LEU A 39 -12.92 -0.84 -4.20
C LEU A 39 -12.09 -1.96 -4.86
N ALA A 40 -11.96 -1.93 -6.19
CA ALA A 40 -11.13 -2.90 -6.92
C ALA A 40 -9.65 -2.79 -6.52
N VAL A 41 -9.11 -1.57 -6.48
CA VAL A 41 -7.73 -1.28 -6.02
C VAL A 41 -7.53 -1.74 -4.59
N GLU A 42 -8.45 -1.41 -3.68
CA GLU A 42 -8.37 -1.84 -2.29
C GLU A 42 -8.32 -3.36 -2.15
N ARG A 43 -9.26 -4.07 -2.80
CA ARG A 43 -9.34 -5.53 -2.75
C ARG A 43 -8.11 -6.21 -3.33
N ALA A 44 -7.52 -5.64 -4.39
CA ALA A 44 -6.33 -6.19 -5.02
C ALA A 44 -5.05 -5.92 -4.21
N VAL A 45 -4.89 -4.70 -3.69
CA VAL A 45 -3.62 -4.24 -3.11
C VAL A 45 -3.50 -4.59 -1.62
N ARG A 46 -4.60 -4.49 -0.84
CA ARG A 46 -4.61 -4.79 0.60
C ARG A 46 -3.94 -6.13 0.96
N PRO A 47 -4.34 -7.29 0.39
CA PRO A 47 -3.73 -8.58 0.76
C PRO A 47 -2.24 -8.67 0.43
N ILE A 48 -1.78 -7.96 -0.61
CA ILE A 48 -0.37 -7.93 -0.99
C ILE A 48 0.44 -7.17 0.06
N LEU A 49 -0.06 -6.00 0.50
CA LEU A 49 0.59 -5.19 1.53
C LEU A 49 0.64 -5.92 2.88
N GLU A 50 -0.44 -6.59 3.28
CA GLU A 50 -0.50 -7.35 4.53
C GLU A 50 0.50 -8.51 4.54
N ARG A 51 0.61 -9.25 3.42
CA ARG A 51 1.58 -10.33 3.29
C ARG A 51 3.01 -9.81 3.39
N ARG A 52 3.31 -8.68 2.75
CA ARG A 52 4.66 -8.06 2.79
C ARG A 52 4.99 -7.55 4.18
N LEU A 53 4.05 -6.90 4.86
CA LEU A 53 4.22 -6.46 6.25
C LEU A 53 4.60 -7.64 7.15
N LYS A 54 3.81 -8.73 7.12
CA LYS A 54 4.08 -9.94 7.92
C LYS A 54 5.44 -10.58 7.61
N GLN A 55 5.85 -10.58 6.34
CA GLN A 55 7.15 -11.10 5.95
C GLN A 55 8.30 -10.28 6.55
N VAL A 56 8.19 -8.95 6.51
CA VAL A 56 9.20 -8.06 7.07
C VAL A 56 9.23 -8.13 8.59
N GLU A 57 8.08 -8.13 9.26
CA GLU A 57 8.00 -8.29 10.71
C GLU A 57 8.67 -9.59 11.19
N LYS A 58 8.46 -10.69 10.46
CA LYS A 58 9.13 -11.98 10.75
C LYS A 58 10.64 -11.90 10.56
N GLN A 59 11.12 -11.19 9.54
CA GLN A 59 12.55 -11.01 9.28
C GLN A 59 13.20 -10.12 10.33
N GLU A 60 12.50 -9.08 10.79
CA GLU A 60 12.97 -8.18 11.84
C GLU A 60 13.01 -8.87 13.20
N ALA A 61 12.01 -9.71 13.53
CA ALA A 61 11.98 -10.47 14.79
C ALA A 61 13.01 -11.61 14.86
N ALA A 62 13.54 -12.06 13.72
CA ALA A 62 14.56 -13.11 13.63
C ALA A 62 16.01 -12.58 13.62
N ARG A 63 16.18 -11.26 13.68
CA ARG A 63 17.48 -10.57 13.79
C ARG A 63 17.76 -10.22 15.24
#